data_AF-A0A9P4HDI0-F1
#
_entry.id   AF-A0A9P4HDI0-F1
#
_cell.length_a   1.000
_cell.length_b   1.000
_cell.length_c   1.000
_cell.angle_alpha   90.00
_cell.angle_beta   90.00
_cell.angle_gamma   90.00
#
_symmetry.space_group_name_H-M   'P 1'
#
loop_
_entity.id
_entity.type
_entity.pdbx_description
1 polymer ?
#
loop_
_entity_poly.entity_id
_entity_poly.type
_entity_poly.pdbx_seq_one_letter_code
_entity_poly.pdbx_strand_id
1 'polypeptide(L)'
;MSSQATPITPARFASALTDLPIDAIYAKHAELRNNITHMESSNKLLEDFARDNDDRDCYEALLENRQVIKRFEERIKLLKRE
;
A
#
# COMPACT_ATOMS: atom_id res chain seq x y z
N MET A 1 10.89 -12.40 -6.15
CA MET A 1 9.71 -11.54 -5.88
C MET A 1 9.86 -10.26 -6.68
N SER A 2 8.78 -9.76 -7.28
CA SER A 2 8.78 -8.92 -8.50
C SER A 2 9.50 -7.56 -8.38
N SER A 3 10.81 -7.53 -8.66
CA SER A 3 11.60 -6.30 -8.85
C SER A 3 11.31 -5.59 -10.18
N GLN A 4 10.44 -6.17 -11.02
CA GLN A 4 10.12 -5.70 -12.38
C GLN A 4 8.73 -5.02 -12.47
N ALA A 5 7.93 -5.01 -11.39
CA ALA A 5 6.65 -4.33 -11.40
C ALA A 5 6.85 -2.82 -11.20
N THR A 6 6.77 -2.04 -12.29
CA THR A 6 6.74 -0.57 -12.19
C THR A 6 5.53 -0.13 -11.35
N PRO A 7 5.72 0.62 -10.26
CA PRO A 7 4.61 1.12 -9.46
C PRO A 7 3.68 2.01 -10.30
N ILE A 8 2.37 1.75 -10.25
CA ILE A 8 1.37 2.62 -10.89
C ILE A 8 1.44 4.01 -10.25
N THR A 9 1.68 5.03 -11.07
CA THR A 9 1.76 6.42 -10.64
C THR A 9 0.39 6.93 -10.14
N PRO A 10 0.36 7.88 -9.20
CA PRO A 10 -0.89 8.49 -8.73
C PRO A 10 -1.72 9.09 -9.88
N ALA A 11 -1.07 9.71 -10.87
CA ALA A 11 -1.74 10.29 -12.04
C ALA A 11 -2.45 9.24 -12.91
N ARG A 12 -1.79 8.12 -13.22
CA ARG A 12 -2.44 7.01 -13.95
C ARG A 12 -3.57 6.37 -13.16
N PHE A 13 -3.44 6.31 -11.83
CA PHE A 13 -4.50 5.81 -10.98
C PHE A 13 -5.72 6.73 -11.03
N ALA A 14 -5.53 8.04 -10.85
CA ALA A 14 -6.61 9.03 -10.89
C ALA A 14 -7.34 9.04 -12.25
N SER A 15 -6.61 8.99 -13.36
CA SER A 15 -7.23 8.98 -14.70
C SER A 15 -8.10 7.75 -14.95
N ALA A 16 -7.84 6.63 -14.26
CA ALA A 16 -8.66 5.43 -14.38
C ALA A 16 -9.93 5.48 -13.52
N LEU A 17 -10.01 6.40 -12.54
CA LEU A 17 -11.18 6.49 -11.66
C LEU A 17 -12.38 7.11 -12.35
N THR A 18 -12.17 8.02 -13.30
CA THR A 18 -13.25 8.74 -14.01
C THR A 18 -14.16 7.82 -14.82
N ASP A 19 -13.67 6.63 -15.17
CA ASP A 19 -14.37 5.66 -16.01
C ASP A 19 -15.03 4.54 -15.18
N LEU A 20 -14.89 4.57 -13.84
CA LEU A 20 -15.40 3.53 -12.95
C LEU A 20 -16.80 3.85 -12.40
N PRO A 21 -17.69 2.84 -12.30
CA PRO A 21 -18.93 3.01 -11.57
C PRO A 21 -18.65 3.14 -10.06
N ILE A 22 -19.58 3.80 -9.36
CA ILE A 22 -19.42 4.16 -7.94
C ILE A 22 -19.19 2.95 -7.00
N ASP A 23 -19.80 1.81 -7.30
CA ASP A 23 -19.60 0.55 -6.58
C ASP A 23 -18.15 0.04 -6.70
N ALA A 24 -17.54 0.18 -7.88
CA ALA A 24 -16.14 -0.15 -8.08
C ALA A 24 -15.20 0.78 -7.31
N ILE A 25 -15.54 2.07 -7.16
CA ILE A 25 -14.80 3.03 -6.32
C ILE A 25 -14.83 2.59 -4.85
N TYR A 26 -16.01 2.26 -4.31
CA TYR A 26 -16.14 1.76 -2.94
C TYR A 26 -15.41 0.42 -2.72
N ALA A 27 -15.52 -0.51 -3.68
CA ALA A 27 -14.80 -1.77 -3.63
C ALA A 27 -13.28 -1.54 -3.59
N LYS A 28 -12.76 -0.64 -4.42
CA LYS A 28 -11.33 -0.29 -4.43
C LYS A 28 -10.89 0.37 -3.12
N HIS A 29 -11.72 1.23 -2.54
CA HIS A 29 -11.44 1.85 -1.24
C HIS A 29 -11.35 0.79 -0.13
N ALA A 30 -12.30 -0.15 -0.09
CA ALA A 30 -12.29 -1.26 0.88
C ALA A 30 -11.06 -2.17 0.71
N GLU A 31 -10.71 -2.51 -0.53
CA GLU A 31 -9.50 -3.29 -0.84
C GLU A 31 -8.23 -2.60 -0.33
N LEU A 32 -8.06 -1.30 -0.61
CA LEU A 32 -6.88 -0.54 -0.16
C LEU A 32 -6.80 -0.46 1.38
N ARG A 33 -7.94 -0.28 2.06
CA ARG A 33 -8.00 -0.28 3.53
C ARG A 33 -7.61 -1.63 4.12
N ASN A 34 -8.05 -2.73 3.50
CA ASN A 34 -7.68 -4.08 3.93
C ASN A 34 -6.19 -4.34 3.73
N ASN A 35 -5.64 -3.94 2.58
CA ASN A 35 -4.21 -4.07 2.29
C ASN A 35 -3.35 -3.27 3.27
N ILE A 36 -3.74 -2.04 3.63
CA ILE A 36 -3.05 -1.24 4.66
C ILE A 36 -3.08 -1.97 6.01
N THR A 37 -4.27 -2.38 6.46
CA THR A 37 -4.44 -3.06 7.75
C THR A 37 -3.58 -4.33 7.86
N HIS A 38 -3.56 -5.13 6.79
CA HIS A 38 -2.74 -6.34 6.72
C HIS A 38 -1.25 -6.01 6.74
N MET A 39 -0.81 -5.01 5.96
CA MET A 39 0.59 -4.61 5.89
C MET A 39 1.09 -4.02 7.22
N GLU A 40 0.29 -3.21 7.90
CA GLU A 40 0.62 -2.67 9.23
C GLU A 40 0.79 -3.79 10.26
N SER A 41 -0.12 -4.78 10.25
CA SER A 41 -0.03 -5.94 11.13
C SER A 41 1.22 -6.78 10.83
N SER A 42 1.53 -7.00 9.56
CA SER A 42 2.75 -7.70 9.14
C SER A 42 4.01 -6.94 9.51
N ASN A 43 4.03 -5.61 9.36
CA ASN A 43 5.17 -4.78 9.71
C ASN A 43 5.44 -4.79 11.21
N LYS A 44 4.41 -4.86 12.05
CA LYS A 44 4.58 -4.98 13.50
C LYS A 44 5.34 -6.26 13.86
N LEU A 45 4.91 -7.39 13.30
CA LEU A 45 5.58 -8.69 13.50
C LEU A 45 7.02 -8.68 12.96
N LEU A 46 7.24 -8.04 11.80
CA LEU A 46 8.56 -7.91 11.20
C LEU A 46 9.48 -7.01 12.03
N GLU A 47 8.95 -5.94 12.63
CA GLU A 47 9.71 -5.05 13.50
C GLU A 47 10.23 -5.78 14.75
N ASP A 48 9.37 -6.58 15.38
CA ASP A 48 9.72 -7.39 16.54
C ASP A 48 10.81 -8.41 16.15
N PHE A 49 10.61 -9.13 15.03
CA PHE A 49 11.60 -10.08 14.51
C PHE A 49 12.95 -9.42 14.18
N ALA A 50 12.94 -8.29 13.48
CA ALA A 50 14.17 -7.58 13.09
C ALA A 50 14.96 -7.10 14.31
N ARG A 51 14.25 -6.61 15.34
CA ARG A 51 14.85 -6.17 16.60
C ARG A 51 15.48 -7.32 17.38
N ASP A 52 14.78 -8.45 17.47
CA ASP A 52 15.23 -9.61 18.25
C ASP A 52 16.45 -10.30 17.62
N ASN A 53 16.59 -10.19 16.29
CA ASN A 53 17.65 -10.86 15.52
C ASN A 53 18.75 -9.92 15.00
N ASP A 54 18.67 -8.61 15.28
CA ASP A 54 19.52 -7.56 14.69
C ASP A 54 19.61 -7.66 13.15
N ASP A 55 18.48 -7.98 12.51
CA ASP A 55 18.39 -8.29 11.09
C ASP A 55 18.14 -7.00 10.27
N ARG A 56 19.21 -6.51 9.64
CA ARG A 56 19.17 -5.31 8.79
C ARG A 56 18.30 -5.46 7.55
N ASP A 57 18.24 -6.64 6.94
CA ASP A 57 17.46 -6.85 5.72
C ASP A 57 15.96 -6.75 6.06
N CYS A 58 15.57 -7.27 7.23
CA CYS A 58 14.21 -7.11 7.74
C CYS A 58 13.87 -5.65 8.08
N TYR A 59 14.83 -4.87 8.60
CA TYR A 59 14.66 -3.42 8.79
C TYR A 59 14.46 -2.67 7.45
N GLU A 60 15.24 -3.00 6.43
CA GLU A 60 15.10 -2.39 5.10
C GLU A 60 13.74 -2.73 4.48
N ALA A 61 13.32 -4.00 4.53
CA ALA A 61 12.01 -4.44 4.07
C ALA A 61 10.86 -3.70 4.78
N LEU A 62 10.99 -3.45 6.08
CA LEU A 62 10.02 -2.67 6.85
C LEU A 62 9.94 -1.21 6.38
N LEU A 63 11.06 -0.58 6.02
CA LEU A 63 11.07 0.78 5.45
C LEU A 63 10.42 0.81 4.06
N GLU A 64 10.65 -0.20 3.22
CA GLU A 64 10.00 -0.33 1.92
C GLU A 64 8.48 -0.52 2.06
N ASN A 65 8.03 -1.38 2.97
CA ASN A 65 6.60 -1.59 3.23
C ASN A 65 5.91 -0.31 3.70
N ARG A 66 6.58 0.52 4.52
CA ARG A 66 6.06 1.84 4.91
C ARG A 66 5.88 2.79 3.72
N GLN A 67 6.74 2.71 2.69
CA GLN A 67 6.53 3.47 1.46
C GLN A 67 5.34 2.95 0.64
N VAL A 68 5.13 1.63 0.62
CA VAL A 68 3.95 1.02 -0.02
C VAL A 68 2.65 1.48 0.66
N ILE A 69 2.62 1.52 2.00
CA ILE A 69 1.47 2.04 2.76
C ILE A 69 1.16 3.49 2.37
N LYS A 70 2.17 4.38 2.32
CA LYS A 70 1.97 5.78 1.90
C LYS A 70 1.34 5.89 0.50
N ARG A 71 1.76 5.05 -0.45
CA ARG A 71 1.18 5.01 -1.80
C ARG A 71 -0.28 4.54 -1.78
N PHE A 72 -0.65 3.60 -0.92
CA PHE A 72 -2.06 3.20 -0.75
C PHE A 72 -2.89 4.32 -0.12
N GLU A 73 -2.36 5.04 0.87
CA GLU A 73 -3.02 6.20 1.47
C GLU A 73 -3.24 7.33 0.44
N GLU A 74 -2.26 7.59 -0.42
CA GLU A 74 -2.40 8.54 -1.54
C GLU A 74 -3.52 8.13 -2.48
N ARG A 75 -3.62 6.84 -2.83
CA ARG A 75 -4.71 6.32 -3.68
C ARG A 75 -6.08 6.44 -3.00
N ILE A 76 -6.16 6.19 -1.69
CA ILE A 76 -7.39 6.44 -0.92
C ILE A 76 -7.80 7.92 -0.98
N LYS A 77 -6.84 8.84 -0.87
CA LYS A 77 -7.12 10.29 -1.00
C LYS A 77 -7.63 10.65 -2.39
N LEU A 78 -7.16 9.99 -3.44
CA LEU A 78 -7.66 10.18 -4.81
C LEU A 78 -9.08 9.62 -4.97
N LEU A 79 -9.36 8.42 -4.45
CA LEU A 79 -10.71 7.84 -4.47
C LEU A 79 -11.76 8.71 -3.77
N LYS A 80 -11.38 9.44 -2.72
CA LYS A 80 -12.30 10.35 -1.98
C LYS A 80 -12.61 11.65 -2.72
N ARG A 81 -11.93 11.94 -3.83
CA ARG A 81 -12.12 13.16 -4.63
C ARG A 81 -13.03 12.95 -5.84
N GLU A 82 -13.29 11.70 -6.22
CA GLU A 82 -14.32 11.30 -7.20
C GLU A 82 -15.66 11.06 -6.50
#